data_AF-A0A7Y7LRD2-F1
#
_entry.id   AF-A0A7Y7LRD2-F1
#
_cell.length_a   1.000
_cell.length_b   1.000
_cell.length_c   1.000
_cell.angle_alpha   90.00
_cell.angle_beta   90.00
_cell.angle_gamma   90.00
#
_symmetry.space_group_name_H-M   'P 1'
#
loop_
_entity.id
_entity.type
_entity.pdbx_description
1 polymer ?
#
loop_
_entity_poly.entity_id
_entity_poly.type
_entity_poly.pdbx_seq_one_letter_code
_entity_poly.pdbx_strand_id
1 'polypeptide(L)'
;MADSFDRYSKIMKPKVATTSPRRSVMLGLLATSILPVAQPARAARAEMGVQQVQQLIRAFRATQDTNAIAEAISLADQLSADRSSKVRPLWQEIIRALDAEIIPGFDTADVPLLNVAPPPESGLPAGVAPDSVEDPVMRAAYKKALAENALRLQRYRYQRQPLEQMDHAQAGLKEYTQAAGGARR
;
A
#
# COMPACT_ATOMS: atom_id res chain seq x y z
N MET A 1 -17.65 23.68 3.86
CA MET A 1 -16.90 22.41 3.90
C MET A 1 -16.33 22.21 5.29
N ALA A 2 -17.16 21.79 6.24
CA ALA A 2 -16.76 21.59 7.63
C ALA A 2 -17.61 20.48 8.26
N ASP A 3 -17.56 19.28 7.67
CA ASP A 3 -18.44 18.18 8.09
C ASP A 3 -17.79 16.80 7.96
N SER A 4 -16.53 16.68 8.41
CA SER A 4 -15.85 15.38 8.49
C SER A 4 -15.09 15.14 9.78
N PHE A 5 -15.25 16.02 10.78
CA PHE A 5 -14.51 15.94 12.04
C PHE A 5 -15.29 15.33 13.22
N ASP A 6 -16.59 15.01 13.07
CA ASP A 6 -17.45 14.59 14.19
C ASP A 6 -17.62 13.06 14.36
N ARG A 7 -16.76 12.24 13.72
CA ARG A 7 -16.87 10.76 13.75
C ARG A 7 -15.97 10.04 14.75
N TYR A 8 -15.28 10.77 15.64
CA TYR A 8 -14.22 10.20 16.49
C TYR A 8 -14.57 9.96 17.97
N SER A 9 -15.82 10.10 18.42
CA SER A 9 -16.14 10.09 19.88
C SER A 9 -16.89 8.88 20.45
N LYS A 10 -17.09 7.78 19.70
CA LYS A 10 -18.01 6.70 20.13
C LYS A 10 -17.46 5.27 20.16
N ILE A 11 -16.30 5.04 20.76
CA ILE A 11 -15.92 3.67 21.17
C ILE A 11 -15.08 3.70 22.45
N MET A 12 -15.72 3.54 23.63
CA MET A 12 -15.15 2.88 24.81
C MET A 12 -16.24 2.68 25.86
N LYS A 13 -16.60 1.41 26.15
CA LYS A 13 -16.78 0.84 27.51
C LYS A 13 -16.80 -0.70 27.42
N PRO A 14 -15.91 -1.43 28.11
CA PRO A 14 -16.11 -2.85 28.41
C PRO A 14 -17.00 -3.00 29.66
N LYS A 15 -17.81 -4.06 29.72
CA LYS A 15 -18.53 -4.45 30.93
C LYS A 15 -18.24 -5.92 31.22
N VAL A 16 -17.70 -6.18 32.40
CA VAL A 16 -17.29 -7.49 32.91
C VAL A 16 -18.31 -7.96 33.96
N ALA A 17 -18.45 -9.29 34.05
CA ALA A 17 -18.71 -10.12 35.25
C ALA A 17 -20.06 -10.85 35.38
N THR A 18 -19.90 -12.18 35.56
CA THR A 18 -20.62 -13.12 36.45
C THR A 18 -22.08 -13.49 36.08
N THR A 19 -22.49 -14.77 36.06
CA THR A 19 -22.55 -15.70 37.20
C THR A 19 -22.84 -17.16 36.73
N SER A 20 -22.23 -18.16 37.39
CA SER A 20 -22.62 -19.59 37.46
C SER A 20 -23.83 -19.76 38.44
N PRO A 21 -24.47 -20.93 38.76
CA PRO A 21 -23.98 -22.32 38.66
C PRO A 21 -25.03 -23.45 38.40
N ARG A 22 -24.51 -24.69 38.23
CA ARG A 22 -24.93 -25.98 38.88
C ARG A 22 -25.15 -27.20 37.96
N ARG A 23 -24.25 -28.17 38.22
CA ARG A 23 -24.44 -29.60 38.53
C ARG A 23 -24.70 -30.62 37.41
N SER A 24 -23.67 -31.45 37.28
CA SER A 24 -23.67 -32.93 37.27
C SER A 24 -24.28 -33.66 36.06
N VAL A 25 -23.52 -34.58 35.46
CA VAL A 25 -23.53 -36.03 35.78
C VAL A 25 -22.66 -36.78 34.73
N MET A 26 -21.90 -37.76 35.24
CA MET A 26 -21.31 -38.97 34.61
C MET A 26 -20.10 -38.93 33.64
N LEU A 27 -18.99 -39.44 34.20
CA LEU A 27 -18.35 -40.73 33.87
C LEU A 27 -18.47 -41.24 32.42
N GLY A 28 -17.33 -41.37 31.73
CA GLY A 28 -17.17 -42.31 30.62
C GLY A 28 -16.03 -41.98 29.66
N LEU A 29 -15.08 -42.92 29.56
CA LEU A 29 -14.00 -43.03 28.57
C LEU A 29 -12.83 -42.03 28.65
N LEU A 30 -11.75 -42.51 29.27
CA LEU A 30 -10.37 -42.14 28.91
C LEU A 30 -10.08 -42.64 27.49
N ALA A 31 -10.35 -41.79 26.50
CA ALA A 31 -9.62 -41.81 25.25
C ALA A 31 -8.53 -40.75 25.38
N THR A 32 -7.27 -41.16 25.45
CA THR A 32 -6.11 -40.27 25.29
C THR A 32 -6.05 -39.78 23.85
N SER A 33 -6.93 -38.83 23.52
CA SER A 33 -6.88 -38.05 22.30
C SER A 33 -5.71 -37.08 22.43
N ILE A 34 -4.61 -37.40 21.75
CA ILE A 34 -3.54 -36.44 21.48
C ILE A 34 -4.18 -35.35 20.59
N LEU A 35 -4.58 -34.23 21.20
CA LEU A 35 -5.14 -33.09 20.51
C LEU A 35 -4.06 -32.42 19.62
N PRO A 36 -4.33 -32.16 18.33
CA PRO A 36 -3.51 -31.25 17.55
C PRO A 36 -3.96 -29.81 17.83
N VAL A 37 -3.66 -29.27 19.02
CA VAL A 37 -4.05 -27.89 19.39
C VAL A 37 -3.26 -26.83 18.58
N ALA A 38 -2.16 -27.20 17.93
CA ALA A 38 -1.29 -26.27 17.20
C ALA A 38 -1.86 -25.80 15.84
N GLN A 39 -2.70 -26.60 15.19
CA GLN A 39 -3.20 -26.36 13.83
C GLN A 39 -4.27 -25.26 13.70
N PRO A 40 -5.26 -25.13 14.61
CA PRO A 40 -6.28 -24.06 14.50
C PRO A 40 -5.70 -22.66 14.73
N ALA A 41 -4.68 -22.52 15.59
CA ALA A 41 -4.06 -21.22 15.88
C ALA A 41 -3.30 -20.65 14.67
N ARG A 42 -2.62 -21.50 13.88
CA ARG A 42 -1.91 -21.08 12.66
C ARG A 42 -2.89 -20.69 11.56
N ALA A 43 -3.95 -21.46 11.36
CA ALA A 43 -5.00 -21.14 10.39
C ALA A 43 -5.69 -19.80 10.71
N ALA A 44 -6.04 -19.57 11.98
CA ALA A 44 -6.66 -18.31 12.40
C ALA A 44 -5.73 -17.09 12.18
N ARG A 45 -4.42 -17.23 12.44
CA ARG A 45 -3.44 -16.16 12.17
C ARG A 45 -3.32 -15.86 10.68
N ALA A 46 -3.26 -16.89 9.83
CA ALA A 46 -3.22 -16.70 8.39
C ALA A 46 -4.47 -15.99 7.86
N GLU A 47 -5.66 -16.30 8.42
CA GLU A 47 -6.90 -15.62 8.05
C GLU A 47 -6.91 -14.14 8.48
N MET A 48 -6.44 -13.83 9.68
CA MET A 48 -6.29 -12.43 10.11
C MET A 48 -5.31 -11.66 9.21
N GLY A 49 -4.18 -12.28 8.84
CA GLY A 49 -3.21 -11.67 7.94
C GLY A 49 -3.80 -11.38 6.56
N VAL A 50 -4.55 -12.32 5.99
CA VAL A 50 -5.28 -12.13 4.72
C VAL A 50 -6.24 -10.93 4.81
N GLN A 51 -7.00 -10.82 5.89
CA GLN A 51 -7.93 -9.71 6.10
C GLN A 51 -7.20 -8.38 6.26
N GLN A 52 -6.06 -8.36 6.94
CA GLN A 52 -5.23 -7.16 7.10
C GLN A 52 -4.65 -6.69 5.77
N VAL A 53 -4.12 -7.59 4.94
CA VAL A 53 -3.68 -7.25 3.56
C VAL A 53 -4.82 -6.60 2.78
N GLN A 54 -6.03 -7.17 2.84
CA GLN A 54 -7.19 -6.61 2.14
C GLN A 54 -7.64 -5.24 2.69
N GLN A 55 -7.46 -4.98 3.99
CA GLN A 55 -7.71 -3.66 4.57
C GLN A 55 -6.66 -2.65 4.09
N LEU A 56 -5.39 -3.04 4.04
CA LEU A 56 -4.29 -2.20 3.54
C LEU A 56 -4.47 -1.85 2.06
N ILE A 57 -4.85 -2.81 1.21
CA ILE A 57 -5.18 -2.55 -0.20
C ILE A 57 -6.35 -1.57 -0.33
N ARG A 58 -7.38 -1.70 0.52
CA ARG A 58 -8.52 -0.76 0.54
C ARG A 58 -8.09 0.63 0.98
N ALA A 59 -7.23 0.72 1.99
CA ALA A 59 -6.67 2.00 2.43
C ALA A 59 -5.87 2.66 1.30
N PHE A 60 -4.94 1.93 0.67
CA PHE A 60 -4.19 2.40 -0.49
C PHE A 60 -5.10 2.94 -1.60
N ARG A 61 -6.15 2.19 -1.99
CA ARG A 61 -7.11 2.65 -3.01
C ARG A 61 -7.92 3.89 -2.60
N ALA A 62 -8.16 4.07 -1.30
CA ALA A 62 -8.97 5.18 -0.79
C ALA A 62 -8.16 6.45 -0.54
N THR A 63 -6.91 6.31 -0.12
CA THR A 63 -6.06 7.41 0.36
C THR A 63 -4.79 7.62 -0.46
N GLN A 64 -4.50 6.75 -1.42
CA GLN A 64 -3.25 6.75 -2.20
C GLN A 64 -2.00 6.66 -1.32
N ASP A 65 -2.12 6.09 -0.12
CA ASP A 65 -1.01 5.93 0.82
C ASP A 65 -0.11 4.77 0.40
N THR A 66 1.05 5.11 -0.18
CA THR A 66 2.04 4.16 -0.66
C THR A 66 2.68 3.34 0.46
N ASN A 67 2.60 3.77 1.73
CA ASN A 67 3.04 2.95 2.85
C ASN A 67 2.10 1.77 3.09
N ALA A 68 0.79 1.96 2.91
CA ALA A 68 -0.19 0.90 3.09
C ALA A 68 0.03 -0.25 2.09
N ILE A 69 0.36 0.05 0.84
CA ILE A 69 0.65 -0.99 -0.16
C ILE A 69 2.01 -1.67 0.08
N ALA A 70 3.01 -0.94 0.56
CA ALA A 70 4.29 -1.53 0.97
C ALA A 70 4.12 -2.49 2.16
N GLU A 71 3.30 -2.12 3.15
CA GLU A 71 2.96 -3.00 4.28
C GLU A 71 2.17 -4.24 3.80
N ALA A 72 1.24 -4.07 2.85
CA ALA A 72 0.50 -5.18 2.25
C ALA A 72 1.43 -6.19 1.56
N ILE A 73 2.46 -5.71 0.84
CA ILE A 73 3.50 -6.53 0.22
C ILE A 73 4.29 -7.29 1.30
N SER A 74 4.81 -6.59 2.30
CA SER A 74 5.58 -7.22 3.38
C SER A 74 4.79 -8.29 4.13
N LEU A 75 3.50 -8.04 4.40
CA LEU A 75 2.63 -9.01 5.05
C LEU A 75 2.32 -10.20 4.13
N ALA A 76 2.13 -9.97 2.82
CA ALA A 76 1.96 -11.04 1.85
C ALA A 76 3.22 -11.94 1.72
N ASP A 77 4.42 -11.36 1.82
CA ASP A 77 5.68 -12.11 1.90
C ASP A 77 5.72 -13.01 3.13
N GLN A 78 5.38 -12.47 4.31
CA GLN A 78 5.33 -13.24 5.55
C GLN A 78 4.33 -14.41 5.46
N LEU A 79 3.15 -14.16 4.89
CA LEU A 79 2.11 -15.17 4.70
C LEU A 79 2.52 -16.22 3.65
N SER A 80 3.40 -15.89 2.71
CA SER A 80 3.89 -16.82 1.68
C SER A 80 4.63 -18.01 2.28
N ALA A 81 5.24 -17.85 3.46
CA ALA A 81 5.89 -18.94 4.21
C ALA A 81 4.90 -20.06 4.60
N ASP A 82 3.63 -19.72 4.84
CA ASP A 82 2.59 -20.69 5.20
C ASP A 82 2.07 -21.49 3.98
N ARG A 83 2.47 -21.13 2.75
CA ARG A 83 2.07 -21.77 1.49
C ARG A 83 0.56 -21.97 1.33
N SER A 84 -0.23 -21.10 1.96
CA SER A 84 -1.68 -21.13 1.86
C SER A 84 -2.11 -20.79 0.44
N SER A 85 -3.08 -21.54 -0.11
CA SER A 85 -3.66 -21.26 -1.42
C SER A 85 -4.30 -19.86 -1.52
N LYS A 86 -4.58 -19.22 -0.37
CA LYS A 86 -5.10 -17.86 -0.26
C LYS A 86 -4.07 -16.76 -0.56
N VAL A 87 -2.77 -17.06 -0.54
CA VAL A 87 -1.71 -16.05 -0.71
C VAL A 87 -1.53 -15.62 -2.17
N ARG A 88 -1.63 -16.55 -3.13
CA ARG A 88 -1.55 -16.19 -4.55
C ARG A 88 -2.62 -15.17 -4.99
N PRO A 89 -3.90 -15.32 -4.61
CA PRO A 89 -4.91 -14.29 -4.84
C PRO A 89 -4.56 -12.93 -4.25
N LEU A 90 -3.92 -12.87 -3.07
CA LEU A 90 -3.51 -11.61 -2.45
C LEU A 90 -2.47 -10.88 -3.30
N TRP A 91 -1.43 -11.59 -3.75
CA TRP A 91 -0.42 -11.02 -4.65
C TRP A 91 -1.04 -10.45 -5.93
N GLN A 92 -1.97 -11.18 -6.53
CA GLN A 92 -2.69 -10.70 -7.71
C GLN A 92 -3.54 -9.45 -7.42
N GLU A 93 -4.11 -9.35 -6.22
CA GLU A 93 -4.89 -8.18 -5.82
C GLU A 93 -4.02 -6.95 -5.56
N ILE A 94 -2.84 -7.13 -4.95
CA ILE A 94 -1.82 -6.09 -4.78
C ILE A 94 -1.38 -5.56 -6.15
N ILE A 95 -0.98 -6.46 -7.05
CA ILE A 95 -0.57 -6.09 -8.42
C ILE A 95 -1.68 -5.32 -9.14
N ARG A 96 -2.93 -5.81 -9.09
CA ARG A 96 -4.07 -5.08 -9.70
C ARG A 96 -4.31 -3.71 -9.07
N ALA A 97 -4.08 -3.56 -7.77
CA ALA A 97 -4.23 -2.27 -7.11
C ALA A 97 -3.15 -1.28 -7.58
N LEU A 98 -1.91 -1.72 -7.70
CA LEU A 98 -0.80 -0.91 -8.21
C LEU A 98 -0.97 -0.56 -9.69
N ASP A 99 -1.36 -1.54 -10.51
CA ASP A 99 -1.57 -1.36 -11.96
C ASP A 99 -2.66 -0.31 -12.25
N ALA A 100 -3.71 -0.26 -11.43
CA ALA A 100 -4.77 0.75 -11.55
C ALA A 100 -4.31 2.17 -11.20
N GLU A 101 -3.22 2.32 -10.43
CA GLU A 101 -2.69 3.59 -9.98
C GLU A 101 -1.55 4.13 -10.87
N ILE A 102 -0.85 3.22 -11.56
CA ILE A 102 0.25 3.56 -12.45
C ILE A 102 -0.32 4.08 -13.78
N ILE A 103 0.17 5.24 -14.20
CA ILE A 103 -0.24 5.84 -15.48
C ILE A 103 0.38 5.02 -16.62
N PRO A 104 -0.43 4.51 -17.57
CA PRO A 104 0.10 3.79 -18.74
C PRO A 104 1.10 4.64 -19.52
N GLY A 105 2.29 4.09 -19.78
CA GLY A 105 3.35 4.78 -20.50
C GLY A 105 4.05 5.88 -19.72
N PHE A 106 3.93 5.91 -18.38
CA PHE A 106 4.74 6.80 -17.55
C PHE A 106 6.23 6.57 -17.82
N ASP A 107 6.91 7.60 -18.33
CA ASP A 107 8.34 7.55 -18.64
C ASP A 107 9.16 7.94 -17.41
N THR A 108 9.84 6.95 -16.83
CA THR A 108 10.73 7.18 -15.68
C THR A 108 11.97 8.01 -16.02
N ALA A 109 12.32 8.11 -17.32
CA ALA A 109 13.43 8.93 -17.82
C ALA A 109 13.03 10.40 -18.07
N ASP A 110 11.73 10.73 -18.13
CA ASP A 110 11.22 12.11 -18.19
C ASP A 110 11.29 12.77 -16.81
N VAL A 111 12.53 13.02 -16.36
CA VAL A 111 12.81 13.58 -15.04
C VAL A 111 12.49 15.08 -15.04
N PRO A 112 11.69 15.58 -14.08
CA PRO A 112 11.43 17.01 -13.90
C PRO A 112 12.72 17.80 -13.75
N LEU A 113 12.73 19.02 -14.31
CA LEU A 113 13.90 19.89 -14.23
C LEU A 113 14.13 20.32 -12.78
N LEU A 114 15.39 20.25 -12.32
CA LEU A 114 15.78 20.77 -11.01
C LEU A 114 15.58 22.29 -10.95
N ASN A 115 16.05 22.99 -11.98
CA ASN A 115 15.87 24.43 -12.16
C ASN A 115 15.25 24.68 -13.52
N VAL A 116 14.15 25.43 -13.56
CA VAL A 116 13.55 25.89 -14.82
C VAL A 116 14.28 27.16 -15.24
N ALA A 117 14.64 27.24 -16.53
CA ALA A 117 15.21 28.44 -17.10
C ALA A 117 14.10 29.42 -17.52
N PRO A 118 14.29 30.74 -17.31
CA PRO A 118 13.43 31.73 -17.95
C PRO A 118 13.59 31.68 -19.48
N PRO A 119 12.68 32.32 -20.25
CA PRO A 119 12.84 32.44 -21.70
C PRO A 119 14.25 32.95 -22.06
N PRO A 120 14.90 32.37 -23.08
CA PRO A 120 16.30 32.69 -23.42
C PRO A 120 16.50 34.17 -23.75
N GLU A 121 15.46 34.85 -24.24
CA GLU A 121 15.45 36.28 -24.53
C GLU A 121 15.66 37.16 -23.29
N SER A 122 15.38 36.63 -22.09
CA SER A 122 15.65 37.33 -20.83
C SER A 122 17.15 37.41 -20.51
N GLY A 123 17.99 36.54 -21.08
CA GLY A 123 19.42 36.45 -20.77
C GLY A 123 19.75 36.02 -19.33
N LEU A 124 18.75 35.62 -18.53
CA LEU A 124 18.92 35.27 -17.13
C LEU A 124 19.21 33.77 -16.96
N PRO A 125 20.01 33.37 -15.95
CA PRO A 125 20.32 31.97 -15.69
C PRO A 125 19.09 31.20 -15.14
N ALA A 126 19.17 29.87 -15.16
CA ALA A 126 18.13 29.03 -14.57
C ALA A 126 18.02 29.22 -13.04
N GLY A 127 16.80 29.13 -12.52
CA GLY A 127 16.53 29.25 -11.08
C GLY A 127 16.43 30.68 -10.55
N VAL A 128 16.49 31.71 -11.41
CA VAL A 128 16.20 33.09 -10.99
C VAL A 128 14.75 33.24 -10.55
N ALA A 129 14.50 34.19 -9.64
CA ALA A 129 13.15 34.54 -9.24
C ALA A 129 12.37 35.09 -10.45
N PRO A 130 11.08 34.74 -10.61
CA PRO A 130 10.28 35.24 -11.72
C PRO A 130 10.21 36.77 -11.78
N ASP A 131 10.24 37.43 -10.63
CA ASP A 131 10.15 38.89 -10.56
C ASP A 131 11.44 39.59 -11.03
N SER A 132 12.53 38.84 -11.24
CA SER A 132 13.73 39.33 -11.93
C SER A 132 13.57 39.43 -13.45
N VAL A 133 12.55 38.80 -14.04
CA VAL A 133 12.23 38.95 -15.47
C VAL A 133 11.45 40.25 -15.65
N GLU A 134 12.06 41.26 -16.28
CA GLU A 134 11.48 42.61 -16.42
C GLU A 134 10.22 42.62 -17.29
N ASP A 135 10.25 41.94 -18.45
CA ASP A 135 9.13 41.86 -19.37
C ASP A 135 7.96 41.06 -18.74
N PRO A 136 6.77 41.66 -18.57
CA PRO A 136 5.62 41.00 -17.96
C PRO A 136 5.13 39.78 -18.75
N VAL A 137 5.27 39.76 -20.08
CA VAL A 137 4.88 38.64 -20.93
C VAL A 137 5.83 37.47 -20.71
N MET A 138 7.14 37.71 -20.74
CA MET A 138 8.15 36.68 -20.44
C MET A 138 8.02 36.16 -19.01
N ARG A 139 7.76 37.06 -18.04
CA ARG A 139 7.52 36.69 -16.65
C ARG A 139 6.33 35.75 -16.51
N ALA A 140 5.22 36.03 -17.21
CA ALA A 140 4.04 35.18 -17.20
C ALA A 140 4.33 33.79 -17.79
N ALA A 141 5.06 33.73 -18.92
CA ALA A 141 5.48 32.48 -19.53
C ALA A 141 6.39 31.66 -18.60
N TYR A 142 7.33 32.32 -17.93
CA TYR A 142 8.22 31.66 -16.97
C TYR A 142 7.47 31.13 -15.74
N LYS A 143 6.54 31.92 -15.16
CA LYS A 143 5.68 31.47 -14.06
C LYS A 143 4.85 30.24 -14.45
N LYS A 144 4.34 30.20 -15.68
CA LYS A 144 3.64 29.03 -16.21
C LYS A 144 4.55 27.81 -16.31
N ALA A 145 5.76 27.96 -16.87
CA ALA A 145 6.72 26.87 -16.98
C ALA A 145 7.14 26.30 -15.61
N LEU A 146 7.32 27.15 -14.60
CA LEU A 146 7.57 26.74 -13.22
C LEU A 146 6.40 25.92 -12.65
N ALA A 147 5.16 26.38 -12.83
CA ALA A 147 3.98 25.68 -12.35
C ALA A 147 3.82 24.30 -13.03
N GLU A 148 4.04 24.22 -14.34
CA GLU A 148 4.02 22.96 -15.07
C GLU A 148 5.10 21.98 -14.58
N ASN A 149 6.34 22.46 -14.40
CA ASN A 149 7.43 21.64 -13.88
C ASN A 149 7.15 21.16 -12.44
N ALA A 150 6.53 22.00 -11.60
CA ALA A 150 6.12 21.62 -10.24
C ALA A 150 5.06 20.49 -10.27
N LEU A 151 4.07 20.57 -11.16
CA LEU A 151 3.10 19.50 -11.35
C LEU A 151 3.75 18.21 -11.89
N ARG A 152 4.68 18.32 -12.84
CA ARG A 152 5.48 17.17 -13.31
C ARG A 152 6.26 16.55 -12.16
N LEU A 153 6.91 17.37 -11.32
CA LEU A 153 7.65 16.90 -10.15
C LEU A 153 6.77 16.15 -9.16
N GLN A 154 5.59 16.67 -8.87
CA GLN A 154 4.64 15.99 -7.99
C GLN A 154 4.21 14.63 -8.55
N ARG A 155 3.81 14.59 -9.84
CA ARG A 155 3.41 13.35 -10.52
C ARG A 155 4.56 12.35 -10.56
N TYR A 156 5.77 12.81 -10.89
CA TYR A 156 6.95 11.99 -10.97
C TYR A 156 7.26 11.34 -9.62
N ARG A 157 7.32 12.13 -8.54
CA ARG A 157 7.58 11.63 -7.19
C ARG A 157 6.55 10.61 -6.75
N TYR A 158 5.28 10.87 -7.06
CA TYR A 158 4.21 9.95 -6.73
C TYR A 158 4.35 8.63 -7.51
N GLN A 159 4.42 8.68 -8.84
CA GLN A 159 4.42 7.49 -9.72
C GLN A 159 5.65 6.59 -9.53
N ARG A 160 6.79 7.15 -9.12
CA ARG A 160 7.98 6.36 -8.76
C ARG A 160 7.69 5.31 -7.68
N GLN A 161 6.90 5.64 -6.67
CA GLN A 161 6.65 4.75 -5.55
C GLN A 161 5.81 3.51 -5.94
N PRO A 162 4.62 3.62 -6.55
CA PRO A 162 3.87 2.45 -7.01
C PRO A 162 4.64 1.59 -8.02
N LEU A 163 5.48 2.18 -8.87
CA LEU A 163 6.32 1.42 -9.80
C LEU A 163 7.34 0.54 -9.08
N GLU A 164 8.05 1.09 -8.11
CA GLU A 164 8.99 0.31 -7.28
C GLU A 164 8.25 -0.80 -6.51
N GLN A 165 7.07 -0.50 -5.94
CA GLN A 165 6.24 -1.50 -5.26
C GLN A 165 5.69 -2.57 -6.22
N MET A 166 5.42 -2.22 -7.49
CA MET A 166 5.00 -3.18 -8.51
C MET A 166 6.10 -4.21 -8.77
N ASP A 167 7.34 -3.76 -8.93
CA ASP A 167 8.49 -4.66 -9.13
C ASP A 167 8.63 -5.63 -7.94
N HIS A 168 8.52 -5.11 -6.71
CA HIS A 168 8.52 -5.94 -5.50
C HIS A 168 7.37 -6.95 -5.47
N ALA A 169 6.14 -6.53 -5.77
CA ALA A 169 4.98 -7.41 -5.76
C ALA A 169 5.06 -8.51 -6.84
N GLN A 170 5.58 -8.18 -8.02
CA GLN A 170 5.83 -9.15 -9.08
C GLN A 170 6.91 -10.17 -8.69
N ALA A 171 7.99 -9.71 -8.05
CA ALA A 171 9.03 -10.58 -7.51
C ALA A 171 8.46 -11.54 -6.44
N GLY A 172 7.71 -11.02 -5.46
CA GLY A 172 7.07 -11.84 -4.42
C GLY A 172 6.12 -12.90 -4.99
N LEU A 173 5.29 -12.54 -5.98
CA LEU A 173 4.43 -13.51 -6.68
C LEU A 173 5.26 -14.59 -7.39
N LYS A 174 6.33 -14.20 -8.09
CA LYS A 174 7.20 -15.14 -8.79
C LYS A 174 7.85 -16.13 -7.82
N GLU A 175 8.43 -15.64 -6.74
CA GLU A 175 9.04 -16.48 -5.70
C GLU A 175 8.04 -17.45 -5.07
N TYR A 176 6.83 -16.96 -4.71
CA TYR A 176 5.76 -17.80 -4.21
C TYR A 176 5.42 -18.95 -5.17
N THR A 177 5.29 -18.65 -6.48
CA THR A 177 4.94 -19.67 -7.48
C THR A 177 6.05 -20.69 -7.71
N GLN A 178 7.32 -20.28 -7.68
CA GLN A 178 8.46 -21.17 -7.78
C GLN A 178 8.55 -22.11 -6.56
N ALA A 179 8.37 -21.57 -5.35
CA ALA A 179 8.37 -22.35 -4.11
C ALA A 179 7.21 -23.39 -4.08
N ALA A 180 6.04 -23.02 -4.61
CA ALA A 180 4.90 -23.93 -4.72
C ALA A 180 5.08 -25.02 -5.79
N GLY A 181 5.78 -24.70 -6.90
CA GLY A 181 6.05 -25.64 -8.00
C GLY A 181 7.17 -26.64 -7.69
N GLY A 182 8.20 -26.22 -6.96
CA GLY A 182 9.31 -27.09 -6.55
C GLY A 182 8.92 -28.21 -5.59
N ALA A 183 7.81 -28.06 -4.85
CA ALA A 183 7.32 -29.09 -3.92
C ALA A 183 6.61 -30.27 -4.60
N ARG A 184 6.47 -30.26 -5.95
CA ARG A 184 5.79 -31.32 -6.72
C ARG A 184 6.73 -32.21 -7.53
N ARG A 185 8.05 -32.11 -7.33
CA ARG A 185 9.06 -32.98 -7.95
C ARG A 185 9.71 -33.84 -6.88
#